data_AF-A0A4S3TQW7-F1
#
_entry.id   AF-A0A4S3TQW7-F1
#
_cell.length_a   1.000
_cell.length_b   1.000
_cell.length_c   1.000
_cell.angle_alpha   90.00
_cell.angle_beta   90.00
_cell.angle_gamma   90.00
#
_symmetry.space_group_name_H-M   'P 1'
#
loop_
_entity.id
_entity.type
_entity.pdbx_description
1 polymer ?
#
loop_
_entity_poly.entity_id
_entity_poly.type
_entity_poly.pdbx_seq_one_letter_code
_entity_poly.pdbx_strand_id
1 'polypeptide(L)'
;MDVAAERIDRLEELARAATIDGDDERAKYYVQLARRIAERNRLEFPRSFERFTCDRCDAYLRPGDNARVRLQNGHVVISCDCGAHARYPYDE
;
A
#
# COMPACT_ATOMS: atom_id res chain seq x y z
N MET A 1 16.11 -12.27 -10.74
CA MET A 1 15.28 -11.41 -9.88
C MET A 1 16.21 -10.57 -9.05
N ASP A 2 15.89 -9.29 -8.88
CA ASP A 2 16.66 -8.41 -8.01
C ASP A 2 16.23 -8.66 -6.57
N VAL A 3 17.20 -8.89 -5.67
CA VAL A 3 16.96 -9.18 -4.26
C VAL A 3 16.17 -8.05 -3.59
N ALA A 4 16.33 -6.80 -4.05
CA ALA A 4 15.56 -5.69 -3.52
C ALA A 4 14.06 -5.79 -3.87
N ALA A 5 13.72 -6.21 -5.08
CA ALA A 5 12.32 -6.44 -5.49
C ALA A 5 11.68 -7.58 -4.68
N GLU A 6 12.36 -8.72 -4.53
CA GLU A 6 11.88 -9.84 -3.72
C GLU A 6 11.64 -9.42 -2.25
N ARG A 7 12.50 -8.54 -1.71
CA ARG A 7 12.32 -7.99 -0.36
C ARG A 7 11.09 -7.08 -0.25
N ILE A 8 10.80 -6.30 -1.28
CA ILE A 8 9.60 -5.45 -1.31
C ILE A 8 8.35 -6.32 -1.30
N ASP A 9 8.29 -7.35 -2.16
CA ASP A 9 7.16 -8.29 -2.21
C ASP A 9 6.95 -8.96 -0.86
N ARG A 10 8.05 -9.41 -0.22
CA ARG A 10 7.97 -10.02 1.10
C ARG A 10 7.48 -9.05 2.18
N LEU A 11 7.87 -7.79 2.10
CA LEU A 11 7.39 -6.77 3.04
C LEU A 11 5.92 -6.43 2.81
N GLU A 12 5.43 -6.48 1.57
CA GLU A 12 4.00 -6.33 1.27
C GLU A 12 3.18 -7.43 1.96
N GLU A 13 3.61 -8.68 1.83
CA GLU A 13 2.95 -9.82 2.48
C GLU A 13 2.91 -9.68 4.01
N LEU A 14 4.04 -9.27 4.60
CA LEU A 14 4.14 -9.05 6.05
C LEU A 14 3.29 -7.87 6.51
N ALA A 15 3.22 -6.79 5.74
CA ALA A 15 2.34 -5.65 6.02
C ALA A 15 0.87 -6.09 6.03
N ARG A 16 0.46 -6.83 5.00
CA ARG A 16 -0.89 -7.38 4.91
C ARG A 16 -1.23 -8.29 6.08
N ALA A 17 -0.32 -9.19 6.45
CA ALA A 17 -0.52 -10.10 7.58
C ALA A 17 -0.65 -9.32 8.91
N ALA A 18 0.26 -8.38 9.17
CA ALA A 18 0.21 -7.55 10.38
C ALA A 18 -1.09 -6.74 10.47
N THR A 19 -1.60 -6.20 9.37
CA THR A 19 -2.91 -5.51 9.36
C THR A 19 -4.06 -6.46 9.68
N ILE A 20 -4.04 -7.70 9.16
CA ILE A 20 -5.06 -8.71 9.49
C ILE A 20 -5.04 -9.06 10.98
N ASP A 21 -3.85 -9.11 11.58
CA ASP A 21 -3.65 -9.39 13.00
C ASP A 21 -3.99 -8.19 13.91
N GLY A 22 -4.28 -7.02 13.34
CA GLY A 22 -4.55 -5.77 14.08
C GLY A 22 -3.28 -5.05 14.56
N ASP A 23 -2.10 -5.50 14.14
CA ASP A 23 -0.80 -4.89 14.49
C ASP A 23 -0.48 -3.71 13.55
N ASP A 24 -1.27 -2.64 13.63
CA ASP A 24 -1.21 -1.48 12.73
C ASP A 24 0.17 -0.80 12.68
N GLU A 25 0.84 -0.65 13.82
CA GLU A 25 2.17 -0.04 13.88
C GLU A 25 3.21 -0.88 13.13
N ARG A 26 3.11 -2.21 13.26
CA ARG A 26 3.99 -3.16 12.57
C ARG A 26 3.72 -3.17 11.07
N ALA A 27 2.44 -3.10 10.67
CA ALA A 27 2.08 -2.99 9.26
C ALA A 27 2.66 -1.71 8.63
N LYS A 28 2.51 -0.56 9.29
CA LYS A 28 3.08 0.73 8.85
C LYS A 28 4.59 0.66 8.73
N TYR A 29 5.26 0.05 9.71
CA TYR A 29 6.70 -0.15 9.67
C TYR A 29 7.15 -0.93 8.42
N TYR A 30 6.45 -2.01 8.06
CA TYR A 30 6.77 -2.78 6.86
C TYR A 30 6.58 -1.96 5.56
N VAL A 31 5.51 -1.18 5.47
CA VAL A 31 5.27 -0.27 4.33
C VAL A 31 6.39 0.77 4.20
N GLN A 32 6.77 1.41 5.30
CA GLN A 32 7.86 2.40 5.33
C GLN A 32 9.20 1.77 4.92
N LEU A 33 9.47 0.56 5.39
CA LEU A 33 10.69 -0.15 5.04
C LEU A 33 10.74 -0.49 3.56
N ALA A 34 9.62 -0.94 2.98
CA ALA A 34 9.53 -1.21 1.54
C ALA A 34 9.74 0.06 0.71
N ARG A 35 9.13 1.20 1.09
CA ARG A 35 9.36 2.53 0.48
C ARG A 35 10.82 2.92 0.46
N ARG A 36 11.49 2.80 1.60
CA ARG A 36 12.92 3.11 1.71
C ARG A 36 13.79 2.21 0.83
N ILE A 37 13.44 0.93 0.69
CA ILE A 37 14.16 0.01 -0.20
C ILE A 37 13.93 0.37 -1.67
N ALA A 38 12.69 0.64 -2.06
CA ALA A 38 12.34 1.03 -3.43
C ALA A 38 13.06 2.31 -3.84
N GLU A 39 12.98 3.36 -3.01
CA GLU A 39 13.65 4.66 -3.24
C GLU A 39 15.17 4.49 -3.41
N ARG A 40 15.80 3.72 -2.53
CA ARG A 40 17.26 3.51 -2.56
C ARG A 40 17.72 2.78 -3.82
N ASN A 41 16.92 1.84 -4.31
CA ASN A 41 17.24 1.02 -5.48
C ASN A 41 16.60 1.55 -6.77
N ARG A 42 15.86 2.66 -6.72
CA ARG A 42 15.11 3.25 -7.84
C ARG A 42 14.17 2.24 -8.50
N LEU A 43 13.49 1.45 -7.68
CA LEU A 43 12.51 0.46 -8.13
C LEU A 43 11.13 1.09 -8.15
N GLU A 44 10.36 0.74 -9.18
CA GLU A 44 8.92 0.97 -9.21
C GLU A 44 8.23 -0.05 -8.31
N PHE A 45 7.11 0.35 -7.71
CA PHE A 45 6.34 -0.54 -6.88
C PHE A 45 5.40 -1.42 -7.71
N PRO A 46 5.09 -2.64 -7.24
CA PRO A 46 3.96 -3.38 -7.76
C PRO A 46 2.68 -2.56 -7.64
N ARG A 47 1.80 -2.62 -8.66
CA ARG A 47 0.49 -1.93 -8.64
C ARG A 47 -0.34 -2.25 -7.39
N SER A 48 -0.20 -3.45 -6.84
CA SER A 48 -0.86 -3.83 -5.57
C SER A 48 -0.38 -2.95 -4.42
N PHE A 49 0.94 -2.83 -4.25
CA PHE A 49 1.55 -2.04 -3.20
C PHE A 49 1.16 -0.56 -3.29
N GLU A 50 1.21 0.02 -4.50
CA GLU A 50 0.85 1.43 -4.71
C GLU A 50 -0.62 1.71 -4.40
N ARG A 51 -1.52 0.79 -4.75
CA ARG A 51 -2.97 0.98 -4.55
C ARG A 51 -3.43 0.66 -3.13
N PHE A 52 -2.76 -0.25 -2.45
CA PHE A 52 -3.13 -0.73 -1.13
C PHE A 52 -2.21 -0.22 -0.02
N THR A 53 -1.47 0.86 -0.24
CA THR A 53 -0.79 1.58 0.84
C THR A 53 -1.16 3.05 0.85
N CYS A 54 -1.21 3.65 2.02
CA CYS A 54 -1.50 5.07 2.17
C CYS A 54 -0.21 5.90 2.11
N ASP A 55 -0.09 6.80 1.14
CA ASP A 55 1.06 7.72 1.04
C ASP A 55 1.16 8.74 2.20
N ARG A 56 0.09 8.92 2.99
CA ARG A 56 0.07 9.88 4.10
C ARG A 56 0.50 9.26 5.43
N CYS A 57 0.02 8.07 5.76
CA CYS A 57 0.20 7.46 7.08
C CYS A 57 0.84 6.07 7.05
N ASP A 58 1.27 5.62 5.87
CA ASP A 58 1.90 4.32 5.61
C ASP A 58 1.05 3.10 5.99
N ALA A 59 -0.25 3.28 6.26
CA ALA A 59 -1.12 2.15 6.55
C ALA A 59 -1.26 1.26 5.31
N TYR A 60 -1.20 -0.06 5.52
CA TYR A 60 -1.66 -1.02 4.53
C TYR A 60 -3.20 -1.01 4.53
N LEU A 61 -3.78 -0.79 3.35
CA LEU A 61 -5.19 -0.52 3.16
C LEU A 61 -5.96 -1.83 2.94
N ARG A 62 -6.94 -2.06 3.80
CA ARG A 62 -7.88 -3.18 3.72
C ARG A 62 -9.29 -2.64 3.50
N PRO A 63 -9.83 -2.78 2.26
CA PRO A 63 -11.19 -2.37 1.97
C PRO A 63 -12.21 -3.03 2.90
N GLY A 64 -13.10 -2.21 3.47
CA GLY A 64 -14.10 -2.67 4.44
C GLY A 64 -13.63 -2.67 5.89
N ASP A 65 -12.36 -2.34 6.14
CA ASP A 65 -11.76 -2.25 7.46
C ASP A 65 -11.27 -0.81 7.71
N ASN A 66 -10.07 -0.47 7.23
CA ASN A 66 -9.47 0.86 7.37
C ASN A 66 -9.44 1.69 6.07
N ALA A 67 -10.08 1.16 5.02
CA ALA A 67 -10.15 1.77 3.71
C ALA A 67 -11.53 1.64 3.08
N ARG A 68 -11.95 2.69 2.36
CA ARG A 68 -13.19 2.73 1.60
C ARG A 68 -12.91 2.90 0.12
N VAL A 69 -13.41 1.98 -0.69
CA VAL A 69 -13.32 2.01 -2.15
C VAL A 69 -14.62 2.55 -2.75
N ARG A 70 -14.53 3.52 -3.65
CA ARG A 70 -15.67 4.04 -4.42
C ARG A 70 -15.35 4.02 -5.91
N LEU A 71 -16.31 3.55 -6.69
CA LEU A 71 -16.26 3.62 -8.15
C LEU A 71 -16.86 4.95 -8.60
N GLN A 72 -16.20 5.61 -9.55
CA GLN A 72 -16.63 6.85 -10.17
C GLN A 72 -16.46 6.73 -11.68
N ASN A 73 -17.10 7.62 -12.44
CA ASN A 73 -16.93 7.65 -13.89
C ASN A 73 -15.45 7.91 -14.23
N GLY A 74 -14.80 6.91 -14.83
CA GLY A 74 -13.40 6.98 -15.29
C GLY A 74 -12.31 6.64 -14.27
N HIS A 75 -12.62 6.41 -12.98
CA HIS A 75 -11.59 6.09 -11.98
C HIS A 75 -12.15 5.43 -10.71
N VAL A 76 -11.26 4.78 -9.95
CA VAL A 76 -11.48 4.29 -8.60
C VAL A 76 -10.91 5.27 -7.58
N VAL A 77 -11.65 5.56 -6.52
CA VAL A 77 -11.17 6.34 -5.38
C VAL A 77 -11.01 5.41 -4.17
N ILE A 78 -9.80 5.37 -3.61
CA ILE A 78 -9.50 4.66 -2.37
C ILE A 78 -9.27 5.70 -1.27
N SER A 79 -10.06 5.61 -0.20
CA SER A 79 -9.99 6.53 0.94
C SER A 79 -9.46 5.79 2.16
N CYS A 80 -8.43 6.33 2.80
CA CYS A 80 -7.90 5.83 4.08
C CYS A 80 -8.58 6.54 5.25
N ASP A 81 -8.66 5.87 6.41
CA ASP A 81 -9.18 6.45 7.66
C ASP A 81 -8.41 7.68 8.16
N CYS A 82 -7.15 7.86 7.75
CA CYS A 82 -6.40 9.09 8.01
C CYS A 82 -6.89 10.30 7.19
N GLY A 83 -7.92 10.12 6.35
CA GLY A 83 -8.49 11.14 5.47
C GLY A 83 -7.71 11.37 4.18
N ALA A 84 -6.79 10.49 3.81
CA ALA A 84 -6.13 10.54 2.50
C ALA A 84 -7.03 9.90 1.43
N HIS A 85 -6.96 10.44 0.20
CA HIS A 85 -7.71 9.93 -0.95
C HIS A 85 -6.78 9.74 -2.14
N ALA A 86 -6.64 8.50 -2.58
CA ALA A 86 -5.94 8.14 -3.81
C ALA A 86 -6.95 7.89 -4.94
N ARG A 87 -6.57 8.20 -6.18
CA ARG A 87 -7.41 8.07 -7.38
C ARG A 87 -6.64 7.33 -8.45
N TYR A 88 -7.24 6.27 -8.99
CA TYR A 88 -6.63 5.42 -10.02
C TYR A 88 -7.57 5.31 -11.22
N PRO A 89 -7.17 5.77 -12.41
CA PRO A 89 -7.94 5.58 -13.65
C PRO A 89 -8.19 4.09 -13.95
N TYR A 90 -9.23 3.80 -14.74
CA TYR A 90 -9.47 2.43 -15.21
C TYR A 90 -8.47 1.99 -16.29
N ASP A 91 -8.07 2.92 -17.15
CA ASP A 91 -7.22 2.66 -18.32
C ASP A 91 -5.71 2.82 -18.04
N GLU A 92 -5.26 2.47 -16.83
CA GLU A 92 -3.83 2.36 -16.48
C GLU A 92 -3.23 1.00 -16.86
#